data_AF-A0A842TQ17-F1
#
_entry.id   AF-A0A842TQ17-F1
#
_cell.length_a   1.000
_cell.length_b   1.000
_cell.length_c   1.000
_cell.angle_alpha   90.00
_cell.angle_beta   90.00
_cell.angle_gamma   90.00
#
_symmetry.space_group_name_H-M   'P 1'
#
loop_
_entity.id
_entity.type
_entity.pdbx_description
1 polymer ?
#
loop_
_entity_poly.entity_id
_entity_poly.type
_entity_poly.pdbx_seq_one_letter_code
_entity_poly.pdbx_strand_id
1 'polypeptide(L)'
;MDSKKIMKLFTKIDGINNQIAKLLVKAGIYSLDQLINTPTSNIKEMTGSSENEIIDWIYRARKLKRSRQKKVVKEEKVEEKEGIFVKKCEVPTPKGGAVGIIIGKRSAFYSIYKSGSTILSILIMIIGTVLFSLSFTITNYDQLIELYESIPFIYQSISLTSSISFYWGIFIVFVSVIIGGWLLISFFISMIKDVSFQKVARTLGFCGTPALFFVIFIIVKFINSSYLLYSFKTALLPLGIFFLSIWALLIVIRAFQSLSMLLDKYTYVGFE
;
A
#
# COMPACT_ATOMS: atom_id res chain seq x y z
N MET A 1 -9.86 -39.19 -19.72
CA MET A 1 -8.84 -38.11 -19.80
C MET A 1 -7.59 -38.71 -20.45
N ASP A 2 -7.04 -38.12 -21.52
CA ASP A 2 -5.92 -38.72 -22.27
C ASP A 2 -4.64 -38.81 -21.42
N SER A 3 -4.22 -40.03 -21.07
CA SER A 3 -2.99 -40.29 -20.31
C SER A 3 -1.75 -39.65 -20.95
N LYS A 4 -1.68 -39.62 -22.29
CA LYS A 4 -0.60 -38.96 -23.04
C LYS A 4 -0.54 -37.45 -22.79
N LYS A 5 -1.68 -36.76 -22.69
CA LYS A 5 -1.72 -35.30 -22.42
C LYS A 5 -1.27 -34.99 -20.99
N ILE A 6 -1.64 -35.84 -20.04
CA ILE A 6 -1.25 -35.72 -18.63
C ILE A 6 0.25 -35.97 -18.47
N MET A 7 0.81 -36.99 -19.12
CA MET A 7 2.26 -37.23 -19.08
C MET A 7 3.04 -36.03 -19.63
N LYS A 8 2.63 -35.48 -20.78
CA LYS A 8 3.22 -34.25 -21.35
C LYS A 8 3.12 -33.03 -20.44
N LEU A 9 2.15 -33.01 -19.52
CA LEU A 9 1.99 -31.94 -18.54
C LEU A 9 3.05 -32.03 -17.43
N PHE A 10 3.28 -33.24 -16.90
CA PHE A 10 4.25 -33.47 -15.84
C PHE A 10 5.70 -33.35 -16.34
N THR A 11 5.99 -33.76 -17.57
CA THR A 11 7.35 -33.61 -18.14
C THR A 11 7.77 -32.15 -18.38
N LYS A 12 6.86 -31.18 -18.21
CA LYS A 12 7.22 -29.74 -18.20
C LYS A 12 7.79 -29.29 -16.86
N ILE A 13 7.76 -30.14 -15.84
CA ILE A 13 8.40 -29.90 -14.55
C ILE A 13 9.80 -30.46 -14.66
N ASP A 14 10.82 -29.59 -14.62
CA ASP A 14 12.21 -30.05 -14.66
C ASP A 14 12.47 -31.05 -13.51
N GLY A 15 13.20 -32.12 -13.83
CA GLY A 15 13.44 -33.23 -12.91
C GLY A 15 12.43 -34.39 -13.04
N ILE A 16 11.28 -34.18 -13.70
CA ILE A 16 10.33 -35.25 -14.00
C ILE A 16 10.55 -35.77 -15.42
N ASN A 17 11.14 -36.96 -15.53
CA ASN A 17 11.28 -37.66 -16.81
C ASN A 17 9.98 -38.42 -17.19
N ASN A 18 9.95 -38.99 -18.40
CA ASN A 18 8.78 -39.75 -18.90
C ASN A 18 8.42 -40.96 -18.03
N GLN A 19 9.40 -41.59 -17.38
CA GLN A 19 9.17 -42.77 -16.53
C GLN A 19 8.47 -42.36 -15.23
N ILE A 20 8.96 -41.30 -14.57
CA ILE A 20 8.34 -40.74 -13.36
C ILE A 20 6.93 -40.23 -13.68
N ALA A 21 6.74 -39.52 -14.79
CA ALA A 21 5.42 -39.08 -15.22
C ALA A 21 4.45 -40.25 -15.42
N LYS A 22 4.92 -41.39 -15.94
CA LYS A 22 4.12 -42.61 -16.09
C LYS A 22 3.76 -43.23 -14.73
N LEU A 23 4.67 -43.21 -13.76
CA LEU A 23 4.42 -43.70 -12.40
C LEU A 23 3.38 -42.84 -11.69
N LEU A 24 3.48 -41.51 -11.76
CA LEU A 24 2.51 -40.57 -11.18
C LEU A 24 1.10 -40.79 -11.76
N VAL A 25 0.99 -40.99 -13.08
CA VAL A 25 -0.30 -41.28 -13.74
C VAL A 25 -0.86 -42.64 -13.32
N LYS A 26 -0.01 -43.67 -13.20
CA LYS A 26 -0.43 -44.98 -12.68
C LYS A 26 -0.90 -44.91 -11.23
N ALA A 27 -0.33 -44.01 -10.45
CA ALA A 27 -0.70 -43.78 -9.05
C ALA A 27 -1.97 -42.91 -8.87
N GLY A 28 -2.68 -42.58 -9.95
CA GLY A 28 -3.93 -41.81 -9.88
C GLY A 28 -3.76 -40.30 -9.82
N ILE A 29 -2.54 -39.79 -10.03
CA ILE A 29 -2.28 -38.35 -10.07
C ILE A 29 -2.44 -37.86 -11.51
N TYR A 30 -3.57 -37.20 -11.79
CA TYR A 30 -3.97 -36.77 -13.14
C TYR A 30 -3.87 -35.27 -13.37
N SER A 31 -3.49 -34.49 -12.35
CA SER A 31 -3.41 -33.04 -12.41
C SER A 31 -2.27 -32.48 -11.56
N LEU A 32 -1.85 -31.24 -11.84
CA LEU A 32 -0.89 -30.53 -10.98
C LEU A 32 -1.44 -30.34 -9.57
N ASP A 33 -2.75 -30.18 -9.41
CA ASP A 33 -3.38 -29.95 -8.11
C ASP A 33 -3.34 -31.18 -7.21
N GLN A 34 -3.58 -32.35 -7.80
CA GLN A 34 -3.37 -33.61 -7.10
C GLN A 34 -1.91 -33.75 -6.70
N LEU A 35 -0.96 -33.52 -7.62
CA LEU A 35 0.48 -33.59 -7.29
C LEU A 35 0.87 -32.66 -6.14
N ILE A 36 0.31 -31.44 -6.09
CA ILE A 36 0.62 -30.43 -5.06
C ILE A 36 0.03 -30.80 -3.69
N ASN A 37 -1.12 -31.46 -3.67
CA ASN A 37 -1.87 -31.78 -2.46
C ASN A 37 -1.59 -33.20 -1.95
N THR A 38 -1.01 -34.07 -2.76
CA THR A 38 -0.59 -35.41 -2.33
C THR A 38 0.60 -35.30 -1.36
N PRO A 39 0.55 -36.00 -0.20
CA PRO A 39 1.67 -36.06 0.73
C PRO A 39 2.97 -36.55 0.07
N THR A 40 4.10 -35.95 0.45
CA THR A 40 5.43 -36.31 -0.08
C THR A 40 5.78 -37.77 0.16
N SER A 41 5.35 -38.33 1.31
CA SER A 41 5.51 -39.74 1.66
C SER A 41 4.90 -40.68 0.63
N ASN A 42 3.69 -40.37 0.14
CA ASN A 42 2.98 -41.21 -0.81
C ASN A 42 3.64 -41.14 -2.19
N ILE A 43 4.06 -39.95 -2.61
CA ILE A 43 4.79 -39.76 -3.88
C ILE A 43 6.11 -40.53 -3.84
N LYS A 44 6.82 -40.50 -2.71
CA LYS A 44 8.07 -41.22 -2.49
C LYS A 44 7.90 -42.72 -2.64
N GLU A 45 6.85 -43.28 -2.05
CA GLU A 45 6.53 -44.70 -2.17
C GLU A 45 6.21 -45.09 -3.63
N MET A 46 5.53 -44.21 -4.38
CA MET A 46 5.14 -44.44 -5.77
C MET A 46 6.28 -44.30 -6.78
N THR A 47 7.20 -43.35 -6.57
CA THR A 47 8.24 -43.01 -7.55
C THR A 47 9.64 -43.49 -7.15
N GLY A 48 9.85 -43.87 -5.89
CA GLY A 48 11.16 -44.24 -5.34
C GLY A 48 12.16 -43.08 -5.28
N SER A 49 11.70 -41.84 -5.45
CA SER A 49 12.56 -40.65 -5.53
C SER A 49 12.89 -40.10 -4.15
N SER A 50 13.96 -39.32 -4.04
CA SER A 50 14.31 -38.69 -2.77
C SER A 50 13.27 -37.65 -2.36
N GLU A 51 13.10 -37.44 -1.07
CA GLU A 51 12.12 -36.47 -0.56
C GLU A 51 12.43 -35.04 -1.02
N ASN A 52 13.71 -34.69 -1.13
CA ASN A 52 14.16 -33.39 -1.63
C ASN A 52 13.76 -33.15 -3.09
N GLU A 53 13.89 -34.16 -3.97
CA GLU A 53 13.44 -34.06 -5.36
C GLU A 53 11.93 -33.87 -5.45
N ILE A 54 11.16 -34.58 -4.62
CA ILE A 54 9.70 -34.48 -4.60
C ILE A 54 9.25 -33.08 -4.14
N ILE A 55 9.90 -32.53 -3.12
CA ILE A 55 9.65 -31.16 -2.66
C ILE A 55 9.92 -30.15 -3.79
N ASP A 56 11.02 -30.32 -4.53
CA ASP A 56 11.34 -29.47 -5.68
C ASP A 56 10.28 -29.60 -6.80
N TRP A 57 9.82 -30.82 -7.08
CA TRP A 57 8.74 -31.05 -8.05
C TRP A 57 7.44 -30.36 -7.64
N ILE A 58 7.03 -30.45 -6.37
CA ILE A 58 5.83 -29.76 -5.85
C ILE A 58 6.00 -28.24 -5.97
N TYR A 59 7.18 -27.72 -5.64
CA TYR A 59 7.47 -26.30 -5.76
C TYR A 59 7.37 -25.81 -7.22
N ARG A 60 7.99 -26.53 -8.16
CA ARG A 60 7.92 -26.22 -9.61
C ARG A 60 6.51 -26.38 -10.16
N ALA A 61 5.75 -27.39 -9.72
CA ALA A 61 4.35 -27.58 -10.08
C ALA A 61 3.49 -26.36 -9.66
N ARG A 62 3.68 -25.83 -8.44
CA ARG A 62 2.99 -24.60 -7.97
C ARG A 62 3.34 -23.39 -8.85
N LYS A 63 4.62 -23.25 -9.24
CA LYS A 63 5.08 -22.17 -10.12
C LYS A 63 4.43 -22.28 -11.51
N LEU A 64 4.38 -23.49 -12.08
CA LEU A 64 3.76 -23.76 -13.37
C LEU A 64 2.25 -23.51 -13.37
N LYS A 65 1.55 -23.85 -12.27
CA LYS A 65 0.12 -23.55 -12.11
C LYS A 65 -0.14 -22.04 -12.16
N ARG A 66 0.67 -21.25 -11.43
CA ARG A 66 0.54 -19.79 -11.38
C ARG A 66 0.79 -19.12 -12.75
N SER A 67 1.77 -19.61 -13.52
CA SER A 67 2.06 -19.04 -14.84
C SER A 67 0.93 -19.29 -15.84
N ARG A 68 0.32 -20.49 -15.81
CA ARG A 68 -0.84 -20.82 -16.65
C ARG A 68 -2.07 -20.00 -16.30
N GLN A 69 -2.40 -19.87 -15.01
CA GLN A 69 -3.53 -19.03 -14.58
C GLN A 69 -3.34 -17.58 -15.03
N LYS A 70 -2.11 -17.05 -14.98
CA LYS A 70 -1.81 -15.70 -15.47
C LYS A 70 -2.01 -15.58 -16.99
N LYS A 71 -1.75 -16.65 -17.75
CA LYS A 71 -1.94 -16.66 -19.21
C LYS A 71 -3.42 -16.74 -19.59
N VAL A 72 -4.20 -17.61 -18.93
CA VAL A 72 -5.65 -17.73 -19.17
C VAL A 72 -6.37 -16.41 -18.89
N VAL A 73 -6.06 -15.74 -17.77
CA VAL A 73 -6.63 -14.41 -17.46
C VAL A 73 -6.20 -13.32 -18.45
N LYS A 74 -5.08 -13.51 -19.16
CA LYS A 74 -4.61 -12.57 -20.20
C LYS A 74 -5.31 -12.83 -21.53
N GLU A 75 -5.51 -14.10 -21.90
CA GLU A 75 -6.17 -14.50 -23.15
C GLU A 75 -7.70 -14.26 -23.07
N GLU A 76 -8.35 -14.54 -21.95
CA GLU A 76 -9.77 -14.24 -21.71
C GLU A 76 -10.08 -12.74 -21.80
N LYS A 77 -9.13 -11.87 -21.40
CA LYS A 77 -9.22 -10.42 -21.56
C LYS A 77 -8.91 -9.90 -22.96
N VAL A 78 -8.36 -10.73 -23.83
CA VAL A 78 -8.11 -10.40 -25.24
C VAL A 78 -9.32 -10.84 -26.08
N GLU A 79 -9.92 -11.99 -25.79
CA GLU A 79 -11.15 -12.44 -26.47
C GLU A 79 -12.38 -11.57 -26.13
N GLU A 80 -12.51 -11.07 -24.89
CA GLU A 80 -13.58 -10.11 -24.52
C GLU A 80 -13.43 -8.75 -25.24
N LYS A 81 -12.29 -8.48 -25.88
CA LYS A 81 -12.06 -7.28 -26.70
C LYS A 81 -12.18 -7.50 -28.20
N GLU A 82 -12.21 -8.73 -28.69
CA GLU A 82 -12.26 -9.04 -30.13
C GLU A 82 -13.61 -9.63 -30.57
N GLY A 83 -14.53 -9.89 -29.65
CA GLY A 83 -15.82 -10.52 -29.91
C GLY A 83 -17.03 -9.59 -30.15
N ILE A 84 -16.91 -8.50 -30.92
CA ILE A 84 -18.09 -7.86 -31.58
C ILE A 84 -17.69 -7.32 -32.96
N PHE A 85 -17.76 -8.19 -33.98
CA PHE A 85 -17.90 -7.77 -35.38
C PHE A 85 -19.36 -7.97 -35.78
N VAL A 86 -20.20 -6.95 -35.52
CA VAL A 86 -21.52 -6.80 -36.15
C VAL A 86 -21.48 -5.57 -37.06
N LYS A 87 -21.74 -5.85 -38.33
CA LYS A 87 -22.13 -4.99 -39.45
C LYS A 87 -22.34 -3.49 -39.14
N LYS A 88 -21.47 -2.69 -39.75
CA LYS A 88 -21.53 -1.26 -40.11
C LYS A 88 -22.91 -0.58 -39.96
N CYS A 89 -23.02 0.38 -39.06
CA CYS A 89 -23.90 1.56 -39.18
C CYS A 89 -23.09 2.78 -38.72
N GLU A 90 -22.92 3.74 -39.63
CA GLU A 90 -22.28 5.04 -39.42
C GLU A 90 -23.31 6.04 -38.88
N VAL A 91 -23.17 6.52 -37.65
CA VAL A 91 -23.81 7.77 -37.13
C VAL A 91 -22.91 8.34 -36.01
N PRO A 92 -22.71 9.68 -35.91
CA PRO A 92 -21.48 10.29 -35.39
C PRO A 92 -21.44 10.48 -33.86
N THR A 93 -20.22 10.51 -33.34
CA THR A 93 -19.82 11.07 -32.03
C THR A 93 -20.13 12.59 -31.96
N PRO A 94 -20.25 13.26 -30.78
CA PRO A 94 -19.26 13.16 -29.70
C PRO A 94 -19.65 13.49 -28.22
N LYS A 95 -18.63 13.27 -27.37
CA LYS A 95 -18.32 13.86 -26.04
C LYS A 95 -18.74 13.09 -24.79
N GLY A 96 -17.73 12.55 -24.09
CA GLY A 96 -17.84 12.13 -22.69
C GLY A 96 -16.81 11.12 -22.23
N GLY A 97 -15.51 11.39 -22.41
CA GLY A 97 -14.44 10.51 -21.95
C GLY A 97 -14.29 10.54 -20.42
N ALA A 98 -14.61 9.43 -19.75
CA ALA A 98 -14.15 9.16 -18.39
C ALA A 98 -12.97 8.19 -18.46
N VAL A 99 -11.77 8.76 -18.36
CA VAL A 99 -10.48 8.05 -18.32
C VAL A 99 -10.44 7.18 -17.06
N GLY A 100 -10.62 5.88 -17.24
CA GLY A 100 -10.37 4.86 -16.22
C GLY A 100 -8.87 4.74 -15.96
N ILE A 101 -8.42 5.24 -14.80
CA ILE A 101 -7.05 5.04 -14.32
C ILE A 101 -6.86 3.58 -13.94
N ILE A 102 -6.24 2.80 -14.82
CA ILE A 102 -5.77 1.44 -14.54
C ILE A 102 -4.50 1.55 -13.70
N ILE A 103 -4.66 1.57 -12.37
CA ILE A 103 -3.54 1.48 -11.42
C ILE A 103 -3.00 0.04 -11.44
N GLY A 104 -1.78 -0.11 -11.97
CA GLY A 104 -1.03 -1.36 -12.02
C GLY A 104 -0.84 -1.99 -10.63
N LYS A 105 -1.26 -3.25 -10.50
CA LYS A 105 -1.26 -4.06 -9.27
C LYS A 105 0.13 -4.53 -8.77
N ARG A 106 1.23 -3.87 -9.14
CA ARG A 106 2.58 -4.29 -8.74
C ARG A 106 3.45 -3.09 -8.37
N SER A 107 3.11 -2.40 -7.28
CA SER A 107 4.12 -1.63 -6.55
C SER A 107 4.67 -2.49 -5.43
N ALA A 108 6.00 -2.45 -5.24
CA ALA A 108 6.76 -3.17 -4.22
C ALA A 108 6.30 -2.89 -2.76
N PHE A 109 5.32 -1.99 -2.58
CA PHE A 109 4.66 -1.73 -1.30
C PHE A 109 3.79 -2.87 -0.78
N TYR A 110 3.41 -3.85 -1.60
CA TYR A 110 2.53 -4.94 -1.15
C TYR A 110 3.22 -5.89 -0.15
N SER A 111 4.56 -5.88 -0.03
CA SER A 111 5.25 -6.79 0.91
C SER A 111 5.44 -6.21 2.31
N ILE A 112 5.41 -4.88 2.49
CA ILE A 112 5.65 -4.25 3.80
C ILE A 112 4.41 -4.36 4.71
N TYR A 113 3.21 -4.49 4.15
CA TYR A 113 1.95 -4.39 4.91
C TYR A 113 1.05 -5.63 4.83
N LYS A 114 1.60 -6.80 4.49
CA LYS A 114 0.81 -8.03 4.26
C LYS A 114 0.54 -8.88 5.52
N SER A 115 1.14 -8.60 6.68
CA SER A 115 0.78 -9.30 7.91
C SER A 115 -0.27 -8.51 8.69
N GLY A 116 -1.39 -9.18 8.99
CA GLY A 116 -2.57 -8.60 9.62
C GLY A 116 -2.26 -8.07 11.01
N SER A 117 -2.36 -6.74 11.16
CA SER A 117 -2.46 -6.03 12.44
C SER A 117 -2.70 -4.53 12.17
N THR A 118 -3.51 -4.15 11.18
CA THR A 118 -3.74 -2.71 10.93
C THR A 118 -4.47 -2.03 12.09
N ILE A 119 -5.34 -2.75 12.81
CA ILE A 119 -6.02 -2.22 14.00
C ILE A 119 -5.06 -2.14 15.18
N LEU A 120 -4.29 -3.20 15.44
CA LEU A 120 -3.36 -3.22 16.57
C LEU A 120 -2.16 -2.27 16.33
N SER A 121 -1.69 -2.05 15.09
CA SER A 121 -0.70 -1.00 14.79
C SER A 121 -1.24 0.42 14.97
N ILE A 122 -2.49 0.68 14.58
CA ILE A 122 -3.15 1.98 14.86
C ILE A 122 -3.33 2.17 16.38
N LEU A 123 -3.74 1.12 17.10
CA LEU A 123 -3.92 1.15 18.55
C LEU A 123 -2.59 1.40 19.28
N ILE A 124 -1.51 0.69 18.90
CA ILE A 124 -0.16 0.87 19.45
C ILE A 124 0.35 2.30 19.16
N MET A 125 0.05 2.85 17.99
CA MET A 125 0.44 4.21 17.64
C MET A 125 -0.31 5.25 18.48
N ILE A 126 -1.62 5.07 18.70
CA ILE A 126 -2.41 5.96 19.57
C ILE A 126 -1.93 5.86 21.03
N ILE A 127 -1.78 4.64 21.56
CA ILE A 127 -1.30 4.41 22.93
C ILE A 127 0.12 4.96 23.10
N GLY A 128 1.02 4.74 22.13
CA GLY A 128 2.37 5.28 22.15
C GLY A 128 2.40 6.80 22.14
N THR A 129 1.51 7.45 21.38
CA THR A 129 1.41 8.92 21.33
C THR A 129 0.88 9.48 22.66
N VAL A 130 -0.12 8.82 23.26
CA VAL A 130 -0.67 9.21 24.57
C VAL A 130 0.35 9.00 25.68
N LEU A 131 1.03 7.86 25.72
CA LEU A 131 2.07 7.55 26.71
C LEU A 131 3.31 8.44 26.55
N PHE A 132 3.70 8.77 25.33
CA PHE A 132 4.80 9.72 25.08
C PHE A 132 4.43 11.12 25.55
N SER A 133 3.20 11.57 25.30
CA SER A 133 2.69 12.85 25.78
C SER A 133 2.67 12.90 27.31
N LEU A 134 2.19 11.83 27.96
CA LEU A 134 2.16 11.68 29.42
C LEU A 134 3.57 11.65 30.04
N SER A 135 4.49 10.88 29.45
CA SER A 135 5.88 10.76 29.92
C SER A 135 6.61 12.11 29.83
N PHE A 136 6.37 12.88 28.76
CA PHE A 136 6.96 14.21 28.58
C PHE A 136 6.45 15.24 29.59
N THR A 137 5.17 15.15 30.00
CA THR A 137 4.62 15.95 31.10
C THR A 137 5.19 15.57 32.47
N ILE A 138 5.46 14.29 32.72
CA ILE A 138 5.94 13.79 34.03
C ILE A 138 7.44 14.07 34.20
N THR A 139 8.26 13.82 33.18
CA THR A 139 9.72 14.01 33.25
C THR A 139 10.16 15.46 33.43
N ASN A 140 9.32 16.43 33.06
CA ASN A 140 9.60 17.84 33.30
C ASN A 140 8.99 18.37 34.61
N TYR A 141 8.26 17.54 35.37
CA TYR A 141 7.56 17.99 36.57
C TYR A 141 8.51 18.12 37.77
N ASP A 142 9.43 17.16 37.95
CA ASP A 142 10.38 17.16 39.08
C ASP A 142 11.48 18.21 38.91
N GLN A 143 11.95 18.44 37.67
CA GLN A 143 12.85 19.56 37.35
C GLN A 143 12.15 20.93 37.49
N LEU A 144 10.82 20.98 37.44
CA LEU A 144 10.06 22.23 37.65
C LEU A 144 10.01 22.63 39.13
N ILE A 145 10.06 21.65 40.05
CA ILE A 145 9.94 21.89 41.50
C ILE A 145 11.27 22.36 42.08
N GLU A 146 12.41 21.75 41.71
CA GLU A 146 13.75 22.22 42.15
C GLU A 146 14.12 23.59 41.55
N LEU A 147 13.58 23.92 40.37
CA LEU A 147 13.79 25.22 39.71
C LEU A 147 12.85 26.32 40.26
N TYR A 148 11.76 25.94 40.95
CA TYR A 148 10.78 26.87 41.53
C TYR A 148 11.33 27.60 42.76
N GLU A 149 12.30 27.01 43.47
CA GLU A 149 12.92 27.62 44.66
C GLU A 149 14.03 28.62 44.31
N SER A 150 14.49 28.67 43.05
CA SER A 150 15.60 29.54 42.63
C SER A 150 15.16 30.64 41.65
N ILE A 151 14.81 31.79 42.23
CA ILE A 151 15.10 33.14 41.70
C ILE A 151 14.11 33.71 40.64
N PRO A 152 13.63 34.96 40.79
CA PRO A 152 12.66 35.64 39.90
C PRO A 152 13.11 35.86 38.43
N PHE A 153 14.34 35.50 38.06
CA PHE A 153 14.81 35.56 36.67
C PHE A 153 14.17 34.46 35.79
N ILE A 154 13.64 33.40 36.40
CA ILE A 154 13.03 32.26 35.68
C ILE A 154 11.55 32.50 35.35
N TYR A 155 10.86 33.45 35.99
CA TYR A 155 9.46 33.76 35.64
C TYR A 155 9.29 34.14 34.16
N GLN A 156 10.32 34.75 33.56
CA GLN A 156 10.31 35.13 32.15
C GLN A 156 10.57 33.94 31.22
N SER A 157 11.44 32.99 31.60
CA SER A 157 11.76 31.78 30.81
C SER A 157 10.76 30.63 31.02
N ILE A 158 10.18 30.46 32.22
CA ILE A 158 9.06 29.52 32.49
C ILE A 158 7.79 29.96 31.78
N SER A 159 7.50 31.27 31.65
CA SER A 159 6.37 31.71 30.81
C SER A 159 6.57 31.32 29.35
N LEU A 160 7.82 31.32 28.85
CA LEU A 160 8.14 30.87 27.51
C LEU A 160 8.02 29.35 27.36
N THR A 161 8.58 28.54 28.28
CA THR A 161 8.53 27.07 28.14
C THR A 161 7.14 26.49 28.38
N SER A 162 6.37 27.04 29.32
CA SER A 162 4.96 26.66 29.53
C SER A 162 4.07 27.03 28.34
N SER A 163 4.34 28.17 27.69
CA SER A 163 3.64 28.53 26.46
C SER A 163 3.99 27.59 25.30
N ILE A 164 5.26 27.22 25.14
CA ILE A 164 5.71 26.29 24.09
C ILE A 164 5.04 24.92 24.25
N SER A 165 5.02 24.33 25.46
CA SER A 165 4.40 23.04 25.69
C SER A 165 2.88 23.06 25.46
N PHE A 166 2.21 24.17 25.82
CA PHE A 166 0.79 24.37 25.54
C PHE A 166 0.47 24.40 24.04
N TYR A 167 1.26 25.13 23.25
CA TYR A 167 1.06 25.18 21.79
C TYR A 167 1.33 23.85 21.10
N TRP A 168 2.33 23.09 21.56
CA TRP A 168 2.57 21.73 21.07
C TRP A 168 1.42 20.80 21.40
N GLY A 169 0.86 20.89 22.60
CA GLY A 169 -0.34 20.13 22.99
C GLY A 169 -1.53 20.41 22.07
N ILE A 170 -1.86 21.68 21.83
CA ILE A 170 -2.94 22.08 20.92
C ILE A 170 -2.65 21.60 19.49
N PHE A 171 -1.40 21.73 19.02
CA PHE A 171 -1.01 21.28 17.69
C PHE A 171 -1.20 19.77 17.52
N ILE A 172 -0.78 18.96 18.49
CA ILE A 172 -0.94 17.49 18.45
C ILE A 172 -2.42 17.11 18.45
N VAL A 173 -3.25 17.75 19.28
CA VAL A 173 -4.71 17.51 19.29
C VAL A 173 -5.32 17.88 17.93
N PHE A 174 -4.96 19.03 17.38
CA PHE A 174 -5.44 19.48 16.07
C PHE A 174 -5.06 18.52 14.94
N VAL A 175 -3.80 18.08 14.89
CA VAL A 175 -3.32 17.09 13.92
C VAL A 175 -4.05 15.76 14.08
N SER A 176 -4.31 15.33 15.31
CA SER A 176 -5.04 14.10 15.61
C SER A 176 -6.49 14.16 15.12
N VAL A 177 -7.18 15.28 15.31
CA VAL A 177 -8.56 15.50 14.80
C VAL A 177 -8.58 15.46 13.28
N ILE A 178 -7.61 16.09 12.62
CA ILE A 178 -7.50 16.06 11.15
C ILE A 178 -7.30 14.63 10.64
N ILE A 179 -6.35 13.90 11.22
CA ILE A 179 -6.07 12.51 10.83
C ILE A 179 -7.30 11.64 11.07
N GLY A 180 -7.95 11.78 12.23
CA GLY A 180 -9.17 11.05 12.59
C GLY A 180 -10.32 11.32 11.62
N GLY A 181 -10.61 12.59 11.33
CA GLY A 181 -11.67 12.98 10.39
C GLY A 181 -11.42 12.46 8.97
N TRP A 182 -10.17 12.49 8.52
CA TRP A 182 -9.80 11.94 7.21
C TRP A 182 -9.92 10.41 7.18
N LEU A 183 -9.48 9.68 8.20
CA LEU A 183 -9.68 8.23 8.28
C LEU A 183 -11.18 7.88 8.27
N LEU A 184 -12.01 8.67 8.96
CA LEU A 184 -13.45 8.49 9.01
C LEU A 184 -14.12 8.71 7.64
N ILE A 185 -13.78 9.79 6.92
CA ILE A 185 -14.26 10.04 5.54
C ILE A 185 -13.83 8.91 4.61
N SER A 186 -12.59 8.44 4.74
CA SER A 186 -12.05 7.34 3.93
C SER A 186 -12.79 6.03 4.18
N PHE A 187 -13.23 5.80 5.42
CA PHE A 187 -14.02 4.64 5.81
C PHE A 187 -15.40 4.67 5.14
N PHE A 188 -16.10 5.80 5.19
CA PHE A 188 -17.39 5.94 4.53
C PHE A 188 -17.31 5.75 3.01
N ILE A 189 -16.33 6.35 2.35
CA ILE A 189 -16.14 6.19 0.90
C ILE A 189 -15.80 4.74 0.55
N SER A 190 -15.00 4.08 1.39
CA SER A 190 -14.68 2.66 1.24
C SER A 190 -15.93 1.79 1.32
N MET A 191 -16.82 2.07 2.28
CA MET A 191 -18.08 1.36 2.47
C MET A 191 -19.04 1.58 1.28
N ILE A 192 -19.18 2.81 0.79
CA ILE A 192 -20.10 3.16 -0.30
C ILE A 192 -19.66 2.54 -1.63
N LYS A 193 -18.35 2.51 -1.91
CA LYS A 193 -17.83 2.11 -3.22
C LYS A 193 -17.33 0.66 -3.29
N ASP A 194 -17.43 -0.09 -2.20
CA ASP A 194 -16.84 -1.42 -2.05
C ASP A 194 -15.35 -1.48 -2.50
N VAL A 195 -14.61 -0.41 -2.18
CA VAL A 195 -13.17 -0.31 -2.47
C VAL A 195 -12.42 -0.48 -1.16
N SER A 196 -11.32 -1.23 -1.18
CA SER A 196 -10.44 -1.40 -0.01
C SER A 196 -10.09 -0.05 0.65
N PHE A 197 -10.39 0.08 1.95
CA PHE A 197 -10.14 1.27 2.77
C PHE A 197 -8.73 1.84 2.59
N GLN A 198 -7.71 0.97 2.57
CA GLN A 198 -6.32 1.38 2.38
C GLN A 198 -6.08 2.16 1.09
N LYS A 199 -6.74 1.80 -0.02
CA LYS A 199 -6.61 2.55 -1.28
C LYS A 199 -7.29 3.90 -1.19
N VAL A 200 -8.49 3.92 -0.61
CA VAL A 200 -9.29 5.13 -0.46
C VAL A 200 -8.56 6.14 0.44
N ALA A 201 -8.10 5.70 1.62
CA ALA A 201 -7.34 6.52 2.57
C ALA A 201 -6.05 7.09 1.96
N ARG A 202 -5.29 6.28 1.21
CA ARG A 202 -4.08 6.74 0.52
C ARG A 202 -4.37 7.80 -0.54
N THR A 203 -5.40 7.59 -1.35
CA THR A 203 -5.75 8.52 -2.43
C THR A 203 -6.29 9.83 -1.85
N LEU A 204 -7.22 9.75 -0.90
CA LEU A 204 -7.74 10.94 -0.22
C LEU A 204 -6.66 11.69 0.53
N GLY A 205 -5.68 11.01 1.09
CA GLY A 205 -4.55 11.67 1.72
C GLY A 205 -3.67 12.42 0.79
N PHE A 206 -3.26 11.73 -0.26
CA PHE A 206 -2.39 12.33 -1.24
C PHE A 206 -3.05 13.57 -1.86
N CYS A 207 -4.35 13.50 -2.16
CA CYS A 207 -5.11 14.62 -2.75
C CYS A 207 -5.56 15.66 -1.72
N GLY A 208 -5.83 15.27 -0.48
CA GLY A 208 -6.43 16.11 0.55
C GLY A 208 -5.42 16.93 1.33
N THR A 209 -4.20 16.42 1.55
CA THR A 209 -3.14 17.13 2.29
C THR A 209 -2.87 18.55 1.75
N PRO A 210 -2.70 18.80 0.43
CA PRO A 210 -2.47 20.15 -0.09
C PRO A 210 -3.65 21.08 0.12
N ALA A 211 -4.88 20.57 -0.09
CA ALA A 211 -6.09 21.34 0.14
C ALA A 211 -6.20 21.76 1.60
N LEU A 212 -5.85 20.86 2.52
CA LEU A 212 -5.88 21.11 3.95
C LEU A 212 -4.80 22.14 4.35
N PHE A 213 -3.57 22.01 3.83
CA PHE A 213 -2.53 23.02 4.01
C PHE A 213 -2.95 24.39 3.46
N PHE A 214 -3.63 24.43 2.31
CA PHE A 214 -4.11 25.66 1.71
C PHE A 214 -5.21 26.32 2.55
N VAL A 215 -6.14 25.54 3.09
CA VAL A 215 -7.17 26.03 4.03
C VAL A 215 -6.53 26.57 5.31
N ILE A 216 -5.58 25.84 5.91
CA ILE A 216 -4.83 26.32 7.08
C ILE A 216 -4.13 27.65 6.75
N PHE A 217 -3.48 27.74 5.58
CA PHE A 217 -2.79 28.94 5.16
C PHE A 217 -3.74 30.14 4.99
N ILE A 218 -4.91 29.93 4.39
CA ILE A 218 -5.96 30.96 4.28
C ILE A 218 -6.42 31.38 5.67
N ILE A 219 -6.75 30.44 6.56
CA ILE A 219 -7.20 30.75 7.93
C ILE A 219 -6.14 31.59 8.66
N VAL A 220 -4.87 31.17 8.62
CA VAL A 220 -3.74 31.89 9.24
C VAL A 220 -3.54 33.28 8.62
N LYS A 221 -3.82 33.44 7.31
CA LYS A 221 -3.73 34.74 6.64
C LYS A 221 -4.84 35.70 7.10
N PHE A 222 -6.05 35.20 7.37
CA PHE A 222 -7.23 36.01 7.70
C PHE A 222 -7.44 36.26 9.20
N ILE A 223 -6.83 35.48 10.09
CA ILE A 223 -6.87 35.79 11.53
C ILE A 223 -6.05 37.05 11.79
N ASN A 224 -6.72 38.13 12.18
CA ASN A 224 -6.14 39.47 12.28
C ASN A 224 -5.41 39.69 13.62
N SER A 225 -4.14 40.09 13.53
CA SER A 225 -3.27 40.76 14.50
C SER A 225 -3.51 40.55 16.00
N SER A 226 -3.25 39.35 16.51
CA SER A 226 -2.79 39.21 17.90
C SER A 226 -1.25 39.06 17.87
N TYR A 227 -0.53 39.66 18.83
CA TYR A 227 0.94 39.56 18.90
C TYR A 227 1.43 38.09 18.94
N LEU A 228 0.64 37.21 19.56
CA LEU A 228 0.84 35.76 19.57
C LEU A 228 0.77 35.11 18.18
N LEU A 229 -0.10 35.62 17.30
CA LEU A 229 -0.21 35.13 15.93
C LEU A 229 0.96 35.55 15.06
N TYR A 230 1.70 36.61 15.41
CA TYR A 230 2.86 37.02 14.64
C TYR A 230 3.98 35.97 14.72
N SER A 231 4.35 35.54 15.93
CA SER A 231 5.34 34.47 16.14
C SER A 231 4.89 33.13 15.56
N PHE A 232 3.60 32.82 15.66
CA PHE A 232 3.06 31.62 15.04
C PHE A 232 3.12 31.70 13.51
N LYS A 233 2.81 32.85 12.92
CA LYS A 233 2.85 33.06 11.47
C LYS A 233 4.27 33.02 10.92
N THR A 234 5.24 33.58 11.64
CA THR A 234 6.65 33.53 11.24
C THR A 234 7.24 32.12 11.35
N ALA A 235 6.77 31.28 12.29
CA ALA A 235 7.21 29.88 12.41
C ALA A 235 6.47 28.93 11.46
N LEU A 236 5.15 29.08 11.31
CA LEU A 236 4.31 28.15 10.55
C LEU A 236 4.48 28.30 9.04
N LEU A 237 4.75 29.53 8.56
CA LEU A 237 4.83 29.80 7.13
C LEU A 237 6.05 29.12 6.47
N PRO A 238 7.27 29.19 7.02
CA PRO A 238 8.41 28.40 6.52
C PRO A 238 8.16 26.89 6.62
N LEU A 239 7.55 26.43 7.70
CA LEU A 239 7.24 25.01 7.92
C LEU A 239 6.23 24.50 6.87
N GLY A 240 5.19 25.29 6.59
CA GLY A 240 4.20 24.99 5.56
C GLY A 240 4.80 24.95 4.16
N ILE A 241 5.69 25.90 3.84
CA ILE A 241 6.44 25.89 2.57
C ILE A 241 7.34 24.64 2.47
N PHE A 242 8.02 24.27 3.55
CA PHE A 242 8.85 23.07 3.60
C PHE A 242 8.04 21.78 3.41
N PHE A 243 6.87 21.65 4.04
CA PHE A 243 6.01 20.49 3.83
C PHE A 243 5.40 20.46 2.43
N LEU A 244 5.01 21.62 1.87
CA LEU A 244 4.54 21.72 0.49
C LEU A 244 5.62 21.37 -0.53
N SER A 245 6.89 21.74 -0.28
CA SER A 245 7.99 21.40 -1.18
C SER A 245 8.31 19.90 -1.13
N ILE A 246 8.33 19.28 0.05
CA ILE A 246 8.43 17.82 0.19
C ILE A 246 7.26 17.13 -0.54
N TRP A 247 6.04 17.63 -0.37
CA TRP A 247 4.87 17.04 -1.01
C TRP A 247 4.95 17.17 -2.54
N ALA A 248 5.36 18.34 -3.07
CA ALA A 248 5.59 18.54 -4.49
C ALA A 248 6.67 17.60 -5.04
N LEU A 249 7.78 17.41 -4.31
CA LEU A 249 8.83 16.46 -4.66
C LEU A 249 8.28 15.02 -4.73
N LEU A 250 7.43 14.61 -3.79
CA LEU A 250 6.80 13.29 -3.80
C LEU A 250 5.89 13.09 -5.03
N ILE A 251 5.20 14.14 -5.51
CA ILE A 251 4.46 14.07 -6.77
C ILE A 251 5.40 13.83 -7.94
N VAL A 252 6.50 14.58 -8.03
CA VAL A 252 7.47 14.46 -9.13
C VAL A 252 8.07 13.06 -9.16
N ILE A 253 8.50 12.53 -8.01
CA ILE A 253 9.01 11.15 -7.90
C ILE A 253 7.97 10.14 -8.39
N ARG A 254 6.70 10.33 -8.00
CA ARG A 254 5.61 9.42 -8.40
C ARG A 254 5.28 9.52 -9.88
N ALA A 255 5.33 10.72 -10.45
CA ALA A 255 5.18 10.93 -11.89
C ALA A 255 6.30 10.22 -12.64
N PHE A 256 7.54 10.31 -12.15
CA PHE A 256 8.70 9.64 -12.74
C PHE A 256 8.61 8.12 -12.66
N GLN A 257 8.19 7.55 -11.52
CA GLN A 257 7.93 6.12 -11.38
C GLN A 257 6.81 5.61 -12.30
N SER A 258 5.80 6.45 -12.55
CA SER A 258 4.72 6.10 -13.47
C SER A 258 5.21 6.13 -14.92
N LEU A 259 6.07 7.09 -15.26
CA LEU A 259 6.72 7.21 -16.56
C LEU A 259 7.67 6.05 -16.83
N SER A 260 8.48 5.63 -15.85
CA SER A 260 9.39 4.50 -16.00
C SER A 260 8.63 3.19 -16.27
N MET A 261 7.51 2.95 -15.58
CA MET A 261 6.66 1.79 -15.85
C MET A 261 6.02 1.82 -17.25
N LEU A 262 5.74 3.00 -17.79
CA LEU A 262 5.26 3.14 -19.17
C LEU A 262 6.39 2.83 -20.15
N LEU A 263 7.58 3.39 -19.95
CA LEU A 263 8.76 3.14 -20.78
C LEU A 263 9.10 1.64 -20.86
N ASP A 264 9.11 0.93 -19.72
CA ASP A 264 9.32 -0.53 -19.66
C ASP A 264 8.29 -1.32 -20.47
N LYS A 265 7.06 -0.80 -20.59
CA LYS A 265 6.01 -1.45 -21.36
C LYS A 265 6.19 -1.26 -22.86
N TYR A 266 6.76 -0.15 -23.29
CA TYR A 266 7.00 0.16 -24.71
C TYR A 266 8.30 -0.44 -25.23
N THR A 267 9.34 -0.57 -24.40
CA THR A 267 10.60 -1.23 -24.79
C THR A 267 10.43 -2.73 -25.06
N TYR A 268 9.42 -3.38 -24.46
CA TYR A 268 9.14 -4.80 -24.64
C TYR A 268 8.34 -5.15 -25.91
N VAL A 269 7.84 -4.17 -26.67
CA VAL A 269 6.98 -4.40 -27.85
C VAL A 269 7.75 -4.27 -29.17
N GLY A 270 9.03 -3.89 -29.15
CA GLY A 270 9.83 -3.56 -30.34
C GLY A 270 10.86 -4.60 -30.79
N PHE A 271 10.84 -5.84 -30.29
CA PHE A 271 11.79 -6.89 -30.66
C PHE A 271 11.08 -8.25 -30.81
N GLU A 272 10.13 -8.34 -31.74
CA GLU A 272 9.72 -9.59 -32.40
C GLU A 272 9.51 -9.31 -33.89
#